data_AF-A0A178HIA1-F1
#
_entry.id   AF-A0A178HIA1-F1
#
_cell.length_a   1.000
_cell.length_b   1.000
_cell.length_c   1.000
_cell.angle_alpha   90.00
_cell.angle_beta   90.00
_cell.angle_gamma   90.00
#
_symmetry.space_group_name_H-M   'P 1'
#
loop_
_entity.id
_entity.type
_entity.pdbx_description
1 polymer ?
#
loop_
_entity_poly.entity_id
_entity_poly.type
_entity_poly.pdbx_seq_one_letter_code
_entity_poly.pdbx_strand_id
1 'polypeptide(L)'
;MSQTVYTVYWENKRDGVRKEHGTFASEEEALAGIKAWWELQKDKYDNVQTVRTNTGALEIQYEDDNYVYRIEEEQLDGQLPKKSYTLRKSGQIEAERNKYDVDDDYYLFDELAEPYRDRLIVAMNDSQKARQYIYNERGQLIKKLGQ
;
A
#
# COMPACT_ATOMS: atom_id res chain seq x y z
N MET A 1 -14.76 9.16 -18.64
CA MET A 1 -15.57 9.58 -17.48
C MET A 1 -14.58 9.76 -16.35
N SER A 2 -14.44 10.98 -15.84
CA SER A 2 -13.67 11.21 -14.62
C SER A 2 -14.47 10.67 -13.44
N GLN A 3 -13.79 10.04 -12.49
CA GLN A 3 -14.39 9.61 -11.23
C GLN A 3 -13.62 10.24 -10.08
N THR A 4 -14.35 10.62 -9.04
CA THR A 4 -13.74 11.04 -7.77
C THR A 4 -13.12 9.84 -7.09
N VAL A 5 -11.85 9.94 -6.73
CA VAL A 5 -11.10 8.91 -6.02
C VAL A 5 -10.40 9.52 -4.82
N TYR A 6 -9.95 8.67 -3.91
CA TYR A 6 -9.29 9.05 -2.68
C TYR A 6 -7.91 8.40 -2.66
N THR A 7 -6.86 9.19 -2.85
CA THR A 7 -5.48 8.70 -2.87
C THR A 7 -4.84 8.87 -1.50
N VAL A 8 -4.30 7.77 -0.98
CA VAL A 8 -3.57 7.72 0.28
C VAL A 8 -2.10 8.00 0.01
N TYR A 9 -1.57 8.99 0.70
CA TYR A 9 -0.16 9.33 0.74
C TYR A 9 0.37 9.14 2.16
N TRP A 10 1.54 8.56 2.28
CA TRP A 10 2.36 8.64 3.49
C TRP A 10 3.37 9.76 3.30
N GLU A 11 3.40 10.70 4.24
CA GLU A 11 4.24 11.88 4.20
C GLU A 11 5.13 11.93 5.46
N ASN A 12 6.44 12.04 5.24
CA ASN A 12 7.40 12.42 6.25
C ASN A 12 7.66 13.93 6.10
N LYS A 13 7.11 14.72 7.02
CA LYS A 13 7.21 16.18 7.06
C LYS A 13 8.64 16.66 7.32
N ARG A 14 9.48 15.87 7.99
CA ARG A 14 10.86 16.22 8.31
C ARG A 14 11.76 16.18 7.07
N ASP A 15 11.65 15.13 6.28
CA ASP A 15 12.49 14.92 5.09
C ASP A 15 11.81 15.36 3.78
N GLY A 16 10.55 15.81 3.85
CA GLY A 16 9.76 16.19 2.67
C GLY A 16 9.45 15.02 1.74
N VAL A 17 9.47 13.79 2.26
CA VAL A 17 9.25 12.57 1.47
C VAL A 17 7.77 12.25 1.46
N ARG A 18 7.19 12.16 0.26
CA ARG A 18 5.81 11.73 0.04
C ARG A 18 5.78 10.46 -0.78
N LYS A 19 5.06 9.45 -0.30
CA LYS A 19 4.88 8.15 -0.97
C LYS A 19 3.41 7.82 -1.10
N GLU A 20 2.97 7.53 -2.31
CA GLU A 20 1.62 7.06 -2.55
C GLU A 20 1.47 5.59 -2.11
N HIS A 21 0.50 5.29 -1.25
CA HIS A 21 0.16 3.93 -0.85
C HIS A 21 -0.85 3.29 -1.81
N GLY A 22 -1.97 3.96 -2.08
CA GLY A 22 -3.01 3.43 -2.96
C GLY A 22 -4.13 4.43 -3.21
N THR A 23 -4.93 4.16 -4.24
CA THR A 23 -6.05 5.01 -4.65
C THR A 23 -7.35 4.23 -4.55
N PHE A 24 -8.37 4.81 -3.93
CA PHE A 24 -9.60 4.14 -3.49
C PHE A 24 -10.86 4.85 -4.03
N ALA A 25 -12.01 4.16 -4.03
CA ALA A 25 -13.27 4.76 -4.49
C ALA A 25 -13.92 5.65 -3.42
N SER A 26 -13.61 5.42 -2.15
CA SER A 26 -14.11 6.22 -1.03
C SER A 26 -13.04 6.48 0.03
N GLU A 27 -13.25 7.53 0.83
CA GLU A 27 -12.41 7.85 1.98
C GLU A 27 -12.42 6.73 3.03
N GLU A 28 -13.56 6.07 3.23
CA GLU A 28 -13.67 4.93 4.16
C GLU A 28 -12.81 3.75 3.72
N GLU A 29 -12.76 3.46 2.41
CA GLU A 29 -11.87 2.43 1.88
C GLU A 29 -10.40 2.83 2.02
N ALA A 30 -10.06 4.10 1.79
CA ALA A 30 -8.72 4.62 2.00
C ALA A 30 -8.26 4.48 3.46
N LEU A 31 -9.13 4.81 4.42
CA LEU A 31 -8.90 4.60 5.85
C LEU A 31 -8.71 3.12 6.19
N ALA A 32 -9.53 2.24 5.61
CA ALA A 32 -9.41 0.80 5.81
C ALA A 32 -8.08 0.27 5.24
N GLY A 33 -7.61 0.82 4.11
CA GLY A 33 -6.31 0.50 3.52
C GLY A 33 -5.14 0.88 4.43
N ILE A 34 -5.17 2.06 5.05
CA ILE A 34 -4.15 2.49 6.01
C ILE A 34 -4.11 1.56 7.23
N LYS A 35 -5.27 1.22 7.79
CA LYS A 35 -5.34 0.26 8.92
C LYS A 35 -4.83 -1.12 8.53
N ALA A 36 -5.15 -1.57 7.31
CA ALA A 36 -4.65 -2.83 6.78
C ALA A 36 -3.12 -2.86 6.66
N TRP A 37 -2.54 -1.74 6.24
CA TRP A 37 -1.10 -1.57 6.21
C TRP A 37 -0.47 -1.67 7.60
N TRP A 38 -1.01 -0.97 8.60
CA TRP A 38 -0.51 -1.03 9.97
C TRP A 38 -0.58 -2.43 10.56
N GLU A 39 -1.68 -3.16 10.32
CA GLU A 39 -1.82 -4.54 10.77
C GLU A 39 -0.76 -5.48 10.17
N LEU A 40 -0.42 -5.31 8.88
CA LEU A 40 0.66 -6.07 8.25
C LEU A 40 2.00 -5.80 8.91
N GLN A 41 2.27 -4.53 9.21
CA GLN A 41 3.51 -4.12 9.87
C GLN A 41 3.55 -4.47 11.36
N LYS A 42 2.41 -4.90 11.93
CA LYS A 42 2.17 -5.08 13.38
C LYS A 42 2.35 -3.79 14.18
N ASP A 43 2.16 -2.66 13.51
CA ASP A 43 2.16 -1.36 14.13
C ASP A 43 0.85 -1.18 14.92
N LYS A 44 0.97 -0.77 16.18
CA LYS A 44 -0.18 -0.49 17.04
C LYS A 44 -0.10 0.95 17.49
N TYR A 45 -0.93 1.79 16.88
CA TYR A 45 -1.02 3.20 17.24
C TYR A 45 -2.26 3.43 18.09
N ASP A 46 -2.06 3.72 19.38
CA ASP A 46 -3.15 3.98 20.32
C ASP A 46 -3.70 5.42 20.22
N ASN A 47 -2.88 6.37 19.75
CA ASN A 47 -3.21 7.79 19.67
C ASN A 47 -3.25 8.28 18.21
N VAL A 48 -4.25 7.83 17.46
CA VAL A 48 -4.48 8.27 16.08
C VAL A 48 -5.39 9.48 16.08
N GLN A 49 -4.92 10.61 15.55
CA GLN A 49 -5.73 11.81 15.36
C GLN A 49 -6.04 12.03 13.89
N THR A 50 -7.31 12.30 13.59
CA THR A 50 -7.74 12.66 12.24
C THR A 50 -8.08 14.15 12.18
N VAL A 51 -7.46 14.87 11.26
CA VAL A 51 -7.63 16.32 11.09
C VAL A 51 -8.00 16.60 9.64
N ARG A 52 -9.04 17.40 9.41
CA ARG A 52 -9.35 17.92 8.07
C ARG A 52 -8.49 19.13 7.79
N THR A 53 -7.73 19.10 6.71
CA THR A 53 -6.94 20.24 6.24
C THR A 53 -7.83 21.27 5.54
N ASN A 54 -7.33 22.50 5.42
CA ASN A 54 -8.03 23.59 4.70
C ASN A 54 -8.25 23.30 3.21
N THR A 55 -7.52 22.34 2.63
CA THR A 55 -7.70 21.87 1.26
C THR A 55 -8.76 20.78 1.13
N GLY A 56 -9.40 20.40 2.24
CA GLY A 56 -10.37 19.31 2.28
C GLY A 56 -9.73 17.91 2.32
N ALA A 57 -8.40 17.77 2.42
CA ALA A 57 -7.76 16.46 2.61
C ALA A 57 -7.87 16.00 4.07
N LEU A 58 -7.99 14.69 4.30
CA LEU A 58 -7.96 14.11 5.64
C LEU A 58 -6.52 13.72 6.01
N GLU A 59 -5.98 14.32 7.05
CA GLU A 59 -4.68 13.93 7.62
C GLU A 59 -4.88 13.04 8.84
N ILE A 60 -4.08 11.99 8.93
CA ILE A 60 -4.03 11.02 10.01
C ILE A 60 -2.64 11.09 10.62
N GLN A 61 -2.58 11.64 11.82
CA GLN A 61 -1.37 11.76 12.62
C GLN A 61 -1.31 10.59 13.58
N TYR A 62 -0.15 9.96 13.71
CA TYR A 62 0.04 8.77 14.52
C TYR A 62 1.45 8.78 15.12
N GLU A 63 1.57 8.52 16.42
CA GLU A 63 2.80 8.50 17.24
C GLU A 63 3.67 9.78 17.23
N ASP A 64 4.16 10.20 16.06
CA ASP A 64 5.11 11.28 15.85
C ASP A 64 4.53 12.29 14.83
N ASP A 65 4.54 13.57 15.19
CA ASP A 65 4.04 14.68 14.38
C ASP A 65 4.75 14.83 13.01
N ASN A 66 5.91 14.20 12.84
CA ASN A 66 6.66 14.21 11.60
C ASN A 66 6.12 13.25 10.54
N TYR A 67 5.30 12.26 10.91
CA TYR A 67 4.76 11.27 9.98
C TYR A 67 3.24 11.33 9.93
N VAL A 68 2.69 11.45 8.74
CA VAL A 68 1.24 11.50 8.55
C VAL A 68 0.82 10.65 7.37
N TYR A 69 -0.37 10.04 7.46
CA TYR A 69 -1.08 9.59 6.28
C TYR A 69 -2.05 10.68 5.85
N ARG A 70 -2.07 11.02 4.57
CA ARG A 70 -2.96 12.02 4.01
C ARG A 70 -3.82 11.38 2.93
N ILE A 71 -5.13 11.56 3.04
CA ILE A 71 -6.11 11.13 2.05
C ILE A 71 -6.54 12.38 1.28
N GLU A 72 -6.21 12.41 0.00
CA GLU A 72 -6.56 13.50 -0.90
C GLU A 72 -7.64 13.06 -1.88
N GLU A 73 -8.64 13.92 -2.07
CA GLU A 73 -9.66 13.73 -3.10
C GLU A 73 -9.07 14.16 -4.45
N GLU A 74 -9.11 13.27 -5.43
CA GLU A 74 -8.56 13.49 -6.76
C GLU A 74 -9.58 13.09 -7.83
N GLN A 75 -9.47 13.70 -9.01
CA GLN A 75 -10.21 13.27 -10.20
C GLN A 75 -9.32 12.33 -11.01
N LEU A 76 -9.76 11.08 -11.17
CA LEU A 76 -9.06 10.10 -11.97
C LEU A 76 -9.76 9.95 -13.33
N ASP A 77 -9.03 10.27 -14.40
CA ASP A 77 -9.43 9.96 -15.76
C ASP A 77 -9.14 8.49 -16.07
N GLY A 78 -10.13 7.63 -15.84
CA GLY A 78 -10.01 6.19 -16.11
C GLY A 78 -10.66 5.33 -15.03
N GLN A 79 -10.28 4.05 -15.02
CA GLN A 79 -10.74 3.10 -14.02
C GLN A 79 -9.75 3.02 -12.85
N LEU A 80 -10.27 2.68 -11.66
CA LEU A 80 -9.43 2.40 -10.51
C LEU A 80 -8.51 1.19 -10.80
N PRO A 81 -7.34 1.12 -10.14
CA PRO A 81 -6.50 -0.05 -10.20
C PRO A 81 -7.28 -1.33 -9.83
N LYS A 82 -6.89 -2.45 -10.44
CA LYS A 82 -7.56 -3.73 -10.21
C LYS A 82 -7.02 -4.40 -8.95
N LYS A 83 -7.92 -4.57 -7.97
CA LYS A 83 -7.69 -5.40 -6.78
C LYS A 83 -7.54 -6.89 -7.12
N SER A 84 -8.23 -7.34 -8.16
CA SER A 84 -8.24 -8.76 -8.55
C SER A 84 -6.89 -9.19 -9.11
N TYR A 85 -6.44 -10.36 -8.67
CA TYR A 85 -5.20 -10.99 -9.12
C TYR A 85 -5.42 -12.47 -9.39
N THR A 86 -4.61 -13.03 -10.29
CA THR A 86 -4.51 -14.47 -10.51
C THR A 86 -3.11 -14.89 -10.17
N LEU A 87 -2.96 -15.92 -9.34
CA LEU A 87 -1.66 -16.40 -8.92
C LEU A 87 -0.81 -16.82 -10.11
N ARG A 88 0.44 -16.36 -10.10
CA ARG A 88 1.45 -16.78 -11.06
C ARG A 88 1.75 -18.27 -10.88
N LYS A 89 2.03 -18.95 -11.99
CA LYS A 89 2.49 -20.35 -11.95
C LYS A 89 3.92 -20.41 -11.41
N SER A 90 4.32 -21.55 -10.84
CA SER A 90 5.66 -21.73 -10.26
C SER A 90 6.79 -21.28 -11.19
N GLY A 91 6.77 -21.68 -12.47
CA GLY A 91 7.80 -21.25 -13.42
C GLY A 91 7.83 -19.74 -13.72
N GLN A 92 6.72 -19.02 -13.54
CA GLN A 92 6.68 -17.55 -13.66
C GLN A 92 7.24 -16.86 -12.41
N ILE A 93 7.02 -17.47 -11.23
CA ILE A 93 7.57 -17.01 -9.96
C ILE A 93 9.09 -17.18 -10.00
N GLU A 94 9.57 -18.37 -10.35
CA GLU A 94 11.01 -18.65 -10.47
C GLU A 94 11.69 -17.73 -11.49
N ALA A 95 11.07 -17.48 -12.64
CA ALA A 95 11.61 -16.53 -13.62
C ALA A 95 11.72 -15.10 -13.05
N GLU A 96 10.76 -14.67 -12.24
CA GLU A 96 10.78 -13.34 -11.63
C GLU A 96 11.80 -13.24 -10.48
N ARG A 97 11.92 -14.29 -9.65
CA ARG A 97 12.95 -14.40 -8.62
C ARG A 97 14.34 -14.30 -9.23
N ASN A 98 14.61 -15.06 -10.29
CA ASN A 98 15.89 -15.02 -11.01
C ASN A 98 16.15 -13.66 -11.66
N LYS A 99 15.11 -13.04 -12.24
CA LYS A 99 15.24 -11.73 -12.91
C LYS A 99 15.69 -10.63 -11.95
N TYR A 100 15.20 -10.66 -10.71
CA TYR A 100 15.46 -9.61 -9.71
C TYR A 100 16.41 -10.06 -8.59
N ASP A 101 17.04 -11.22 -8.73
CA ASP A 101 17.96 -11.79 -7.74
C ASP A 101 17.36 -11.80 -6.33
N VAL A 102 16.17 -12.38 -6.21
CA VAL A 102 15.41 -12.41 -4.95
C VAL A 102 15.95 -13.54 -4.07
N ASP A 103 16.47 -13.18 -2.89
CA ASP A 103 16.96 -14.16 -1.91
C ASP A 103 15.87 -15.15 -1.44
N ASP A 104 16.30 -16.32 -0.99
CA ASP A 104 15.42 -17.39 -0.49
C ASP A 104 14.66 -17.03 0.79
N ASP A 105 15.17 -16.08 1.57
CA ASP A 105 14.49 -15.56 2.77
C ASP A 105 13.39 -14.53 2.44
N TYR A 106 13.25 -14.16 1.17
CA TYR A 106 12.27 -13.19 0.71
C TYR A 106 11.22 -13.80 -0.21
N TYR A 107 10.06 -13.16 -0.23
CA TYR A 107 8.85 -13.62 -0.88
C TYR A 107 8.35 -12.58 -1.88
N LEU A 108 8.03 -13.03 -3.09
CA LEU A 108 7.20 -12.27 -4.01
C LEU A 108 5.74 -12.26 -3.54
N PHE A 109 4.97 -11.27 -3.99
CA PHE A 109 3.54 -11.17 -3.64
C PHE A 109 2.76 -12.49 -3.87
N ASP A 110 3.01 -13.16 -5.00
CA ASP A 110 2.32 -14.41 -5.35
C ASP A 110 2.74 -15.60 -4.46
N GLU A 111 3.90 -15.54 -3.78
CA GLU A 111 4.42 -16.57 -2.88
C GLU A 111 3.88 -16.43 -1.44
N LEU A 112 3.36 -15.27 -1.08
CA LEU A 112 2.79 -15.02 0.24
C LEU A 112 1.55 -15.87 0.51
N ALA A 113 1.34 -16.21 1.77
CA ALA A 113 0.10 -16.83 2.22
C ALA A 113 -1.09 -15.90 1.95
N GLU A 114 -2.24 -16.49 1.62
CA GLU A 114 -3.47 -15.77 1.24
C GLU A 114 -3.87 -14.65 2.22
N PRO A 115 -3.82 -14.82 3.56
CA PRO A 115 -4.18 -13.74 4.49
C PRO A 115 -3.33 -12.47 4.31
N TYR A 116 -2.04 -12.64 3.98
CA TYR A 116 -1.15 -11.51 3.76
C TYR A 116 -1.38 -10.85 2.40
N ARG A 117 -1.61 -11.66 1.35
CA ARG A 117 -1.94 -11.14 0.02
C ARG A 117 -3.21 -10.31 0.05
N ASP A 118 -4.26 -10.83 0.68
CA ASP A 118 -5.55 -10.14 0.75
C ASP A 118 -5.42 -8.83 1.53
N ARG A 119 -4.66 -8.81 2.62
CA ARG A 119 -4.42 -7.58 3.38
C ARG A 119 -3.59 -6.57 2.59
N LEU A 120 -2.60 -7.00 1.81
CA LEU A 120 -1.83 -6.14 0.91
C LEU A 120 -2.70 -5.53 -0.19
N ILE A 121 -3.63 -6.30 -0.75
CA ILE A 121 -4.59 -5.80 -1.74
C ILE A 121 -5.53 -4.77 -1.12
N VAL A 122 -6.00 -4.98 0.11
CA VAL A 122 -6.78 -3.96 0.83
C VAL A 122 -5.94 -2.71 1.09
N ALA A 123 -4.67 -2.87 1.47
CA ALA A 123 -3.80 -1.76 1.81
C ALA A 123 -3.38 -0.89 0.61
N MET A 124 -3.08 -1.50 -0.53
CA MET A 124 -2.58 -0.80 -1.72
C MET A 124 -3.64 -0.54 -2.78
N ASN A 125 -4.77 -1.26 -2.71
CA ASN A 125 -5.85 -1.25 -3.71
C ASN A 125 -5.42 -1.59 -5.15
N ASP A 126 -4.21 -2.09 -5.35
CA ASP A 126 -3.60 -2.34 -6.66
C ASP A 126 -2.73 -3.60 -6.60
N SER A 127 -3.18 -4.65 -7.30
CA SER A 127 -2.46 -5.92 -7.39
C SER A 127 -1.15 -5.82 -8.16
N GLN A 128 -1.05 -4.92 -9.14
CA GLN A 128 0.19 -4.71 -9.89
C GLN A 128 1.20 -3.99 -9.03
N LYS A 129 0.77 -2.99 -8.26
CA LYS A 129 1.62 -2.29 -7.29
C LYS A 129 2.14 -3.24 -6.22
N ALA A 130 1.28 -4.11 -5.67
CA ALA A 130 1.69 -5.11 -4.70
C ALA A 130 2.78 -6.06 -5.26
N ARG A 131 2.73 -6.39 -6.55
CA ARG A 131 3.75 -7.22 -7.22
C ARG A 131 5.07 -6.50 -7.50
N GLN A 132 5.16 -5.18 -7.33
CA GLN A 132 6.41 -4.44 -7.55
C GLN A 132 7.36 -4.50 -6.36
N TYR A 133 7.00 -5.17 -5.27
CA TYR A 133 7.76 -5.23 -4.03
C TYR A 133 8.12 -6.65 -3.62
N ILE A 134 9.16 -6.72 -2.81
CA ILE A 134 9.63 -7.91 -2.11
C ILE A 134 9.16 -7.82 -0.66
N TYR A 135 8.71 -8.95 -0.12
CA TYR A 135 8.16 -9.07 1.22
C TYR A 135 8.93 -10.10 2.04
N ASN A 136 8.76 -10.05 3.35
CA ASN A 136 9.10 -11.19 4.21
C ASN A 136 7.94 -12.20 4.30
N GLU A 137 8.15 -13.29 5.03
CA GLU A 137 7.16 -14.36 5.27
C GLU A 137 5.81 -13.86 5.83
N ARG A 138 5.79 -12.66 6.43
CA ARG A 138 4.61 -12.05 7.07
C ARG A 138 3.91 -11.02 6.20
N GLY A 139 4.35 -10.85 4.95
CA GLY A 139 3.82 -9.83 4.04
C GLY A 139 4.25 -8.40 4.37
N GLN A 140 5.28 -8.22 5.21
CA GLN A 140 5.86 -6.88 5.45
C GLN A 140 6.77 -6.53 4.29
N LEU A 141 6.57 -5.33 3.74
CA LEU A 141 7.37 -4.82 2.63
C LEU A 141 8.83 -4.60 3.05
N ILE A 142 9.76 -5.15 2.26
CA ILE A 142 11.21 -5.03 2.46
C ILE A 142 11.79 -3.99 1.51
N LYS A 143 11.61 -4.19 0.20
CA LYS A 143 12.12 -3.28 -0.85
C LYS A 143 11.36 -3.41 -2.15
N LYS A 144 11.59 -2.50 -3.09
CA LYS A 144 11.06 -2.58 -4.45
C LYS A 144 11.89 -3.55 -5.29
N LEU A 145 11.27 -4.24 -6.24
CA LEU A 145 11.97 -5.09 -7.21
C LEU A 145 12.96 -4.26 -8.04
N GLY A 146 14.19 -4.76 -8.18
CA GLY A 146 15.26 -4.12 -8.96
C GLY A 146 15.91 -2.92 -8.27
N GLN A 147 15.72 -2.75 -6.97
CA GLN A 147 16.30 -1.69 -6.16
C GLN A 147 17.30 -2.21 -5.12
#